data_AF-A0A2N1GC65-F1
#
_entry.id   AF-A0A2N1GC65-F1
#
_cell.length_a   1.000
_cell.length_b   1.000
_cell.length_c   1.000
_cell.angle_alpha   90.00
_cell.angle_beta   90.00
_cell.angle_gamma   90.00
#
_symmetry.space_group_name_H-M   'P 1'
#
loop_
_entity.id
_entity.type
_entity.pdbx_description
1 polymer ?
#
loop_
_entity_poly.entity_id
_entity_poly.type
_entity_poly.pdbx_seq_one_letter_code
_entity_poly.pdbx_strand_id
1 'polypeptide(L)' 'MILGITTLPTLHGFKTLTASDIYICVSNTASKYHYSQNCRGLIRCTHTISKVSLTNAKSRGYSLCGWED' A
#
# COMPACT_ATOMS: atom_id res chain seq x y z
N MET A 1 -48.99 10.17 -16.52
CA MET A 1 -47.77 10.93 -16.87
C MET A 1 -46.60 10.19 -16.27
N ILE A 2 -45.99 9.34 -17.09
CA ILE A 2 -44.82 8.45 -16.94
C ILE A 2 -44.70 7.48 -15.74
N LEU A 3 -44.44 6.23 -16.12
CA LEU A 3 -44.15 5.01 -15.36
C LEU A 3 -42.64 4.77 -15.25
N GLY A 4 -42.20 4.00 -14.24
CA GLY A 4 -40.85 3.39 -14.13
C GLY A 4 -39.78 4.38 -13.68
N ILE A 5 -38.72 4.05 -12.93
CA ILE A 5 -37.86 2.87 -12.99
C ILE A 5 -37.05 2.81 -11.67
N THR A 6 -36.87 1.60 -11.17
CA THR A 6 -36.02 1.19 -10.05
C THR A 6 -34.56 1.60 -10.23
N THR A 7 -33.92 2.20 -9.22
CA THR A 7 -32.49 1.94 -8.96
C THR A 7 -32.27 1.89 -7.46
N LEU A 8 -31.99 0.69 -6.93
CA LEU A 8 -31.23 0.59 -5.69
C LEU A 8 -30.01 1.50 -5.87
N PRO A 9 -29.58 2.31 -4.88
CA PRO A 9 -28.27 2.91 -4.95
C PRO A 9 -27.32 1.75 -5.19
N THR A 10 -26.74 1.71 -6.40
CA THR A 10 -25.80 0.69 -6.81
C THR A 10 -24.80 0.60 -5.67
N LEU A 11 -24.75 -0.57 -5.01
CA LEU A 11 -23.63 -0.91 -4.15
C LEU A 11 -22.45 -0.84 -5.11
N HIS A 12 -21.77 0.30 -5.12
CA HIS A 12 -20.55 0.49 -5.86
C HIS A 12 -19.63 -0.57 -5.27
N GLY A 13 -19.47 -1.66 -6.01
CA GLY A 13 -18.64 -2.78 -5.59
C GLY A 13 -17.36 -2.19 -5.07
N PHE A 14 -17.05 -2.48 -3.80
CA PHE A 14 -15.80 -2.05 -3.20
C PHE A 14 -14.72 -2.58 -4.13
N LYS A 15 -14.16 -1.70 -4.97
CA LYS A 15 -13.01 -2.01 -5.81
C LYS A 15 -11.95 -2.37 -4.79
N THR A 16 -11.67 -3.67 -4.65
CA THR A 16 -10.52 -4.15 -3.89
C THR A 16 -9.34 -3.55 -4.63
N LEU A 17 -8.91 -2.37 -4.18
CA LEU A 17 -7.66 -1.75 -4.60
C LEU A 17 -6.64 -2.83 -4.39
N THR A 18 -6.13 -3.37 -5.49
CA THR A 18 -5.09 -4.38 -5.50
C THR A 18 -3.96 -3.81 -4.68
N ALA A 19 -3.93 -4.17 -3.40
CA ALA A 19 -2.95 -3.72 -2.45
C ALA A 19 -1.65 -4.36 -2.91
N SER A 20 -0.85 -3.61 -3.67
CA SER A 20 0.50 -4.03 -3.95
C SER A 20 1.18 -4.14 -2.59
N ASP A 21 1.39 -5.37 -2.16
CA ASP A 21 2.10 -5.65 -0.93
C ASP A 21 3.54 -5.18 -1.10
N ILE A 22 3.96 -4.28 -0.23
CA ILE A 22 5.32 -3.79 -0.15
C ILE A 22 5.89 -4.12 1.23
N TYR A 23 7.19 -3.99 1.36
CA TYR A 23 7.92 -4.20 2.60
C TYR A 23 8.34 -2.86 3.20
N ILE A 24 8.18 -2.72 4.51
CA ILE A 24 8.69 -1.59 5.29
C ILE A 24 9.55 -2.09 6.44
N CYS A 25 10.57 -1.32 6.80
CA CYS A 25 11.29 -1.47 8.06
C CYS A 25 10.48 -0.77 9.16
N VAL A 26 10.07 -1.50 10.20
CA VAL A 26 9.31 -0.94 11.32
C VAL A 26 10.27 -0.32 12.32
N SER A 27 10.66 0.93 12.06
CA SER A 27 11.45 1.76 12.98
C SER A 27 10.91 3.20 13.00
N ASN A 28 11.19 3.95 14.06
CA ASN A 28 10.80 5.36 14.14
C ASN A 28 11.49 6.26 13.09
N THR A 29 12.61 5.81 12.55
CA THR A 29 13.41 6.56 11.56
C THR A 29 13.14 6.11 10.12
N ALA A 30 12.38 5.03 9.91
CA ALA A 30 12.08 4.51 8.60
C ALA A 30 11.00 5.36 7.90
N SER A 31 11.32 5.84 6.71
CA SER A 31 10.43 6.62 5.84
C SER A 31 10.35 6.06 4.42
N LYS A 32 10.91 4.87 4.20
CA LYS A 32 11.01 4.24 2.88
C LYS A 32 10.28 2.90 2.83
N TYR A 33 9.58 2.66 1.72
CA TYR A 33 8.98 1.37 1.40
C TYR A 33 9.72 0.71 0.24
N HIS A 34 9.62 -0.63 0.17
CA HIS A 34 10.40 -1.48 -0.71
C HIS A 34 9.50 -2.48 -1.42
N TYR A 35 9.68 -2.71 -2.72
CA TYR A 35 8.96 -3.75 -3.46
C TYR A 35 9.56 -5.13 -3.22
N SER A 36 10.87 -5.19 -3.01
CA SER A 36 11.60 -6.42 -2.74
C SER A 36 12.10 -6.49 -1.30
N GLN A 37 11.96 -7.65 -0.67
CA GLN A 37 12.58 -7.93 0.63
C GLN A 37 14.12 -7.88 0.57
N ASN A 38 14.68 -8.10 -0.63
CA ASN A 38 16.12 -8.12 -0.88
C ASN A 38 16.66 -6.76 -1.33
N CYS A 39 15.87 -5.69 -1.27
CA CYS A 39 16.35 -4.35 -1.61
C CYS A 39 17.59 -4.00 -0.78
N ARG A 40 18.62 -3.44 -1.43
CA ARG A 40 19.88 -3.01 -0.80
C ARG A 40 19.65 -2.09 0.42
N GLY A 41 18.61 -1.27 0.39
CA GLY A 41 18.21 -0.42 1.51
C GLY A 41 17.55 -1.20 2.65
N LEU A 42 16.74 -2.22 2.33
CA LEU A 42 15.97 -2.99 3.30
C LEU A 42 16.82 -4.03 4.03
N ILE A 43 17.79 -4.66 3.37
CA ILE A 43 18.69 -5.66 3.99
C ILE A 43 19.52 -5.09 5.15
N ARG A 44 19.65 -3.76 5.24
CA ARG A 44 20.33 -3.05 6.34
C ARG A 44 19.41 -2.80 7.54
N CYS A 45 18.11 -3.06 7.41
CA CYS A 45 17.16 -2.93 8.51
C CYS A 45 17.52 -3.93 9.61
N THR A 46 17.80 -3.41 10.81
CA THR A 46 18.04 -4.21 12.02
C THR A 46 16.75 -4.47 12.82
N HIS A 47 15.65 -3.87 12.39
CA HIS A 47 14.33 -3.98 13.02
C HIS A 47 13.42 -4.96 12.25
N THR A 48 12.19 -5.12 12.72
CA THR A 48 11.19 -5.97 12.09
C THR A 48 10.82 -5.46 10.71
N ILE A 49 10.86 -6.33 9.71
CA ILE A 49 10.33 -6.07 8.37
C ILE A 49 8.85 -6.46 8.38
N SER A 50 7.97 -5.54 7.98
CA SER A 50 6.53 -5.78 7.88
C SER A 50 6.05 -5.59 6.45
N LYS A 51 5.11 -6.45 6.03
CA LYS A 51 4.46 -6.34 4.72
C LYS A 51 3.18 -5.53 4.87
N VAL A 52 3.07 -4.42 4.15
CA VAL A 52 1.91 -3.54 4.19
C VAL A 52 1.47 -3.18 2.77
N SER A 53 0.25 -2.69 2.60
CA SER A 53 -0.20 -2.22 1.29
C SER A 53 0.50 -0.92 0.90
N LEU A 54 0.75 -0.74 -0.40
CA LEU A 54 1.30 0.50 -0.96
C LEU A 54 0.50 1.73 -0.52
N THR A 55 -0.84 1.63 -0.49
CA THR A 55 -1.72 2.72 -0.04
C THR A 55 -1.50 3.04 1.43
N ASN A 56 -1.37 2.03 2.29
CA ASN A 56 -1.10 2.24 3.72
C ASN A 56 0.28 2.88 3.93
N ALA A 57 1.31 2.42 3.23
CA ALA A 57 2.64 3.00 3.30
C ALA A 57 2.65 4.47 2.86
N LYS A 58 2.04 4.78 1.71
CA LYS A 58 1.91 6.18 1.24
C LYS A 58 1.11 7.05 2.22
N SER A 59 0.02 6.52 2.78
CA SER A 59 -0.79 7.21 3.79
C SER A 59 -0.02 7.50 5.08
N ARG A 60 0.96 6.66 5.42
CA ARG A 60 1.86 6.85 6.57
C ARG A 60 3.06 7.75 6.25
N GLY A 61 3.14 8.31 5.03
CA GLY A 61 4.22 9.19 4.60
C GLY A 61 5.49 8.46 4.14
N TYR A 62 5.42 7.14 3.91
CA TYR A 62 6.55 6.41 3.33
C TYR A 62 6.69 6.74 1.85
N SER A 63 7.94 6.82 1.39
CA SER A 63 8.30 7.07 -0.01
C SER A 63 9.08 5.88 -0.59
N LEU A 64 9.14 5.78 -1.92
CA LEU A 64 9.86 4.69 -2.58
C LEU A 64 11.36 4.72 -2.23
N CYS A 65 11.96 3.57 -1.98
CA CYS A 65 13.41 3.45 -1.89
C CYS A 65 14.07 3.70 -3.26
N GLY A 66 15.15 4.48 -3.31
CA GLY A 66 15.85 4.77 -4.57
C GLY A 66 16.73 3.64 -5.11
N TRP A 67 16.72 2.47 -4.45
CA TRP A 67 17.55 1.30 -4.78
C TRP A 67 16.70 0.08 -5.17
N GLU A 68 15.45 0.32 -5.54
CA GLU A 68 14.59 -0.73 -6.12
C GLU A 68 15.00 -0.89 -7.60
N ASP A 69 16.11 -1.61 -7.81
CA ASP A 69 16.58 -2.10 -9.12
C ASP A 69 15.95 -3.47 -9.44
#